data_AF-S4RV40-F1
#
_entry.id   AF-S4RV40-F1
#
_cell.length_a   1.000
_cell.length_b   1.000
_cell.length_c   1.000
_cell.angle_alpha   90.00
_cell.angle_beta   90.00
_cell.angle_gamma   90.00
#
_symmetry.space_group_name_H-M   'P 1'
#
loop_
_entity.id
_entity.type
_entity.pdbx_description
1 polymer ?
#
loop_
_entity_poly.entity_id
_entity_poly.type
_entity_poly.pdbx_seq_one_letter_code
_entity_poly.pdbx_strand_id
1 'polypeptide(L)'
;VVEPSAPSRRELAAFHSDDYLEHLEQVSRDGDDDHPESQLYGLGYDCPTTEGVFECAASVAGGTLAAAGSLMDGSCDVALNWPGGWHHAKKDEASGFCYVNDIVLGILKLREKFERVLYIDLDLHHGDG
;
A
#
# COMPACT_ATOMS: atom_id res chain seq x y z
N VAL A 1 7.85 16.60 -11.78
CA VAL A 1 6.63 16.26 -11.00
C VAL A 1 5.86 15.28 -11.85
N VAL A 2 5.63 14.08 -11.33
CA VAL A 2 4.88 13.01 -12.01
C VAL A 2 3.57 12.85 -11.25
N GLU A 3 2.45 12.90 -11.96
CA GLU A 3 1.14 12.63 -11.38
C GLU A 3 0.92 11.11 -11.35
N PRO A 4 0.67 10.51 -10.17
CA PRO A 4 0.49 9.06 -10.08
C PRO A 4 -0.87 8.66 -10.66
N SER A 5 -0.90 7.51 -11.32
CA SER A 5 -2.16 6.87 -11.70
C SER A 5 -2.66 5.99 -10.56
N ALA A 6 -3.98 5.83 -10.44
CA ALA A 6 -4.55 4.85 -9.54
C ALA A 6 -4.05 3.44 -9.92
N PRO A 7 -3.54 2.64 -8.96
CA PRO A 7 -3.09 1.30 -9.24
C PRO A 7 -4.26 0.41 -9.66
N SER A 8 -4.01 -0.50 -10.58
CA SER A 8 -4.98 -1.55 -10.92
C SER A 8 -5.12 -2.53 -9.76
N ARG A 9 -6.28 -3.20 -9.68
CA ARG A 9 -6.51 -4.30 -8.73
C ARG A 9 -5.42 -5.36 -8.78
N ARG A 10 -4.93 -5.68 -9.99
CA ARG A 10 -3.83 -6.64 -10.19
C ARG A 10 -2.51 -6.18 -9.58
N GLU A 11 -2.23 -4.88 -9.60
CA GLU A 11 -1.01 -4.33 -8.98
C GLU A 11 -1.09 -4.42 -7.46
N LEU A 12 -2.24 -4.09 -6.86
CA LEU A 12 -2.45 -4.25 -5.42
C LEU A 12 -2.38 -5.74 -5.00
N ALA A 13 -2.99 -6.62 -5.79
CA ALA A 13 -3.01 -8.06 -5.57
C ALA A 13 -1.67 -8.76 -5.87
N ALA A 14 -0.64 -8.03 -6.31
CA ALA A 14 0.72 -8.57 -6.40
C ALA A 14 1.28 -8.95 -5.02
N PHE A 15 0.77 -8.32 -3.96
CA PHE A 15 1.08 -8.67 -2.57
C PHE A 15 -0.17 -9.09 -1.80
N HIS A 16 -1.17 -8.21 -1.73
CA HIS A 16 -2.36 -8.41 -0.91
C HIS A 16 -3.29 -9.52 -1.46
N SER A 17 -4.08 -10.16 -0.60
CA SER A 17 -5.12 -11.06 -1.09
C SER A 17 -6.28 -10.31 -1.74
N ASP A 18 -6.97 -11.00 -2.65
CA ASP A 18 -8.20 -10.49 -3.22
C ASP A 18 -9.28 -10.30 -2.16
N ASP A 19 -9.44 -11.24 -1.23
CA ASP A 19 -10.44 -11.16 -0.14
C ASP A 19 -10.23 -9.91 0.73
N TYR A 20 -8.99 -9.61 1.11
CA TYR A 20 -8.66 -8.40 1.87
C TYR A 20 -8.96 -7.12 1.08
N LEU A 21 -8.56 -7.06 -0.19
CA LEU A 21 -8.78 -5.88 -1.03
C LEU A 21 -10.28 -5.66 -1.30
N GLU A 22 -11.06 -6.73 -1.49
CA GLU A 22 -12.52 -6.66 -1.60
C GLU A 22 -13.16 -6.11 -0.33
N HIS A 23 -12.76 -6.61 0.84
CA HIS A 23 -13.28 -6.14 2.11
C HIS A 23 -12.94 -4.67 2.35
N LEU A 24 -11.68 -4.27 2.11
CA LEU A 24 -11.24 -2.89 2.27
C LEU A 24 -11.99 -1.94 1.32
N GLU A 25 -12.24 -2.36 0.09
CA GLU A 25 -13.02 -1.58 -0.88
C GLU A 25 -14.49 -1.45 -0.46
N GLN A 26 -15.09 -2.49 0.12
CA GLN A 26 -16.44 -2.43 0.68
C GLN A 26 -16.50 -1.44 1.85
N VAL A 27 -15.59 -1.58 2.83
CA VAL A 27 -15.49 -0.67 3.98
C VAL A 27 -15.33 0.78 3.52
N SER A 28 -14.55 1.02 2.46
CA SER A 28 -14.34 2.35 1.90
C SER A 28 -15.60 2.99 1.33
N ARG A 29 -16.53 2.19 0.82
CA ARG A 29 -17.80 2.69 0.28
C ARG A 29 -18.84 2.91 1.35
N ASP A 30 -18.92 1.99 2.31
CA ASP A 30 -19.99 1.98 3.30
C ASP A 30 -19.70 2.95 4.46
N GLY A 31 -18.41 3.06 4.87
CA GLY A 31 -17.98 3.82 6.04
C GLY A 31 -18.51 3.25 7.36
N ASP A 32 -17.90 3.63 8.50
CA ASP A 32 -18.38 3.32 9.87
C ASP A 32 -18.88 1.87 10.02
N ASP A 33 -18.01 0.92 9.65
CA ASP A 33 -18.35 -0.49 9.52
C ASP A 33 -17.99 -1.27 10.80
N ASP A 34 -19.03 -1.80 11.46
CA ASP A 34 -18.92 -2.71 12.60
C ASP A 34 -18.90 -4.20 12.16
N HIS A 35 -18.60 -4.50 10.88
CA HIS A 35 -18.60 -5.88 10.40
C HIS A 35 -17.61 -6.74 11.21
N PRO A 36 -18.02 -7.94 11.69
CA PRO A 36 -17.15 -8.80 12.48
C PRO A 36 -15.84 -9.17 11.77
N GLU A 37 -15.86 -9.22 10.43
CA GLU A 37 -14.68 -9.53 9.62
C GLU A 37 -13.67 -8.37 9.56
N SER A 38 -14.08 -7.13 9.80
CA SER A 38 -13.16 -5.98 9.85
C SER A 38 -12.06 -6.19 10.88
N GLN A 39 -12.37 -6.81 12.02
CA GLN A 39 -11.36 -7.19 13.03
C GLN A 39 -10.39 -8.27 12.54
N LEU A 40 -10.83 -9.19 11.68
CA LEU A 40 -9.97 -10.23 11.10
C LEU A 40 -8.97 -9.63 10.10
N TYR A 41 -9.35 -8.53 9.46
CA TYR A 41 -8.52 -7.77 8.52
C TYR A 41 -7.77 -6.61 9.19
N GLY A 42 -7.74 -6.54 10.53
CA GLY A 42 -7.00 -5.52 11.28
C GLY A 42 -7.62 -4.13 11.24
N LEU A 43 -8.87 -4.00 10.78
CA LEU A 43 -9.61 -2.74 10.77
C LEU A 43 -10.30 -2.52 12.11
N GLY A 44 -10.13 -1.32 12.68
CA GLY A 44 -10.61 -0.98 14.01
C GLY A 44 -9.94 0.27 14.58
N TYR A 45 -9.35 0.16 15.76
CA TYR A 45 -8.88 1.33 16.51
C TYR A 45 -7.77 2.12 15.82
N ASP A 46 -6.68 1.46 15.44
CA ASP A 46 -5.53 2.08 14.76
C ASP A 46 -5.72 2.16 13.24
N CYS A 47 -6.52 1.28 12.66
CA CYS A 47 -6.92 1.31 11.26
C CYS A 47 -8.45 1.52 11.11
N PRO A 48 -8.97 2.73 11.38
CA PRO A 48 -10.40 3.01 11.36
C PRO A 48 -11.06 2.77 10.00
N THR A 49 -12.25 2.18 10.06
CA THR A 49 -13.17 2.03 8.93
C THR A 49 -13.79 3.38 8.59
N THR A 50 -13.27 4.04 7.55
CA THR A 50 -13.76 5.35 7.09
C THR A 50 -14.07 5.32 5.60
N GLU A 51 -15.06 6.11 5.20
CA GLU A 51 -15.35 6.35 3.78
C GLU A 51 -14.08 6.86 3.08
N GLY A 52 -13.77 6.32 1.90
CA GLY A 52 -12.63 6.71 1.08
C GLY A 52 -11.27 6.14 1.50
N VAL A 53 -11.21 5.23 2.49
CA VAL A 53 -9.95 4.64 2.97
C VAL A 53 -9.21 3.84 1.89
N PHE A 54 -9.94 3.09 1.05
CA PHE A 54 -9.35 2.32 -0.05
C PHE A 54 -8.75 3.24 -1.12
N GLU A 55 -9.45 4.30 -1.51
CA GLU A 55 -8.98 5.28 -2.49
C GLU A 55 -7.73 6.01 -1.99
N CYS A 56 -7.68 6.32 -0.70
CA CYS A 56 -6.49 6.88 -0.05
C CYS A 56 -5.30 5.90 -0.13
N ALA A 57 -5.50 4.66 0.34
CA ALA A 57 -4.47 3.62 0.34
C ALA A 57 -3.98 3.27 -1.09
N ALA A 58 -4.91 3.19 -2.05
CA ALA A 58 -4.59 2.96 -3.45
C ALA A 58 -3.80 4.13 -4.05
N SER A 59 -4.12 5.37 -3.70
CA SER A 59 -3.37 6.54 -4.17
C SER A 59 -1.93 6.55 -3.64
N VAL A 60 -1.73 6.14 -2.39
CA VAL A 60 -0.40 5.97 -1.79
C VAL A 60 0.41 4.92 -2.55
N ALA A 61 -0.18 3.75 -2.81
CA ALA A 61 0.44 2.70 -3.62
C ALA A 61 0.74 3.14 -5.06
N GLY A 62 -0.17 3.87 -5.70
CA GLY A 62 0.02 4.45 -7.02
C GLY A 62 1.21 5.41 -7.09
N GLY A 63 1.40 6.23 -6.05
CA GLY A 63 2.58 7.08 -5.88
C GLY A 63 3.89 6.28 -5.89
N THR A 64 3.95 5.20 -5.11
CA THR A 64 5.16 4.36 -5.00
C THR A 64 5.41 3.56 -6.28
N LEU A 65 4.36 3.05 -6.94
CA LEU A 65 4.49 2.36 -8.23
C LEU A 65 4.95 3.30 -9.35
N ALA A 66 4.44 4.54 -9.39
CA ALA A 66 4.92 5.55 -10.33
C ALA A 66 6.40 5.90 -10.08
N ALA A 67 6.79 6.08 -8.82
CA ALA A 67 8.17 6.32 -8.43
C ALA A 67 9.10 5.17 -8.84
N ALA A 68 8.70 3.92 -8.58
CA ALA A 68 9.42 2.73 -9.03
C ALA A 68 9.53 2.67 -10.56
N GLY A 69 8.45 3.01 -11.27
CA GLY A 69 8.43 3.12 -12.74
C GLY A 69 9.47 4.11 -13.27
N SER A 70 9.56 5.30 -12.68
CA SER A 70 10.55 6.32 -13.05
C SER A 70 12.01 5.92 -12.78
N LEU A 71 12.24 5.09 -11.76
CA LEU A 71 13.57 4.50 -11.53
C LEU A 71 13.88 3.39 -12.56
N MET A 72 12.88 2.58 -12.89
CA MET A 72 13.01 1.48 -13.85
C MET A 72 13.20 1.96 -15.29
N ASP A 73 12.58 3.06 -15.70
CA ASP A 73 12.78 3.61 -17.05
C ASP A 73 14.04 4.47 -17.18
N GLY A 74 14.67 4.82 -16.06
CA GLY A 74 15.86 5.68 -16.01
C GLY A 74 15.56 7.15 -16.23
N SER A 75 14.31 7.59 -16.06
CA SER A 75 13.92 8.99 -16.12
C SER A 75 14.41 9.81 -14.92
N CYS A 76 14.75 9.15 -13.81
CA CYS A 76 15.41 9.77 -12.67
C CYS A 76 16.37 8.80 -11.95
N ASP A 77 17.31 9.37 -11.18
CA ASP A 77 18.17 8.62 -10.24
C ASP A 77 17.52 8.49 -8.85
N VAL A 78 16.62 9.42 -8.51
CA VAL A 78 15.92 9.49 -7.22
C VAL A 78 14.46 9.86 -7.48
N ALA A 79 13.55 9.09 -6.88
CA ALA A 79 12.11 9.36 -6.88
C ALA A 79 11.61 9.47 -5.42
N LEU A 80 10.66 10.37 -5.18
CA LEU A 80 10.13 10.65 -3.83
C LEU A 80 8.61 10.50 -3.84
N ASN A 81 8.08 9.76 -2.86
CA ASN A 81 6.66 9.65 -2.56
C ASN A 81 6.44 9.83 -1.05
N TRP A 82 6.35 11.08 -0.58
CA TRP A 82 6.21 11.38 0.85
C TRP A 82 4.96 10.80 1.54
N PRO A 83 3.80 10.67 0.87
CA PRO A 83 2.65 9.99 1.47
C PRO A 83 2.82 8.48 1.69
N GLY A 84 3.80 7.85 1.03
CA GLY A 84 4.07 6.42 1.15
C GLY A 84 4.92 6.04 2.36
N GLY A 85 5.40 4.79 2.35
CA GLY A 85 6.17 4.25 3.46
C GLY A 85 5.32 3.51 4.50
N TRP A 86 4.15 3.01 4.11
CA TRP A 86 3.19 2.36 5.01
C TRP A 86 3.62 0.92 5.32
N HIS A 87 4.64 0.79 6.17
CA HIS A 87 5.43 -0.43 6.38
C HIS A 87 4.78 -1.51 7.26
N HIS A 88 3.64 -1.23 7.90
CA HIS A 88 3.01 -2.18 8.82
C HIS A 88 1.96 -3.07 8.16
N ALA A 89 1.41 -2.67 7.01
CA ALA A 89 0.37 -3.40 6.31
C ALA A 89 0.86 -4.80 5.93
N LYS A 90 0.11 -5.83 6.29
CA LYS A 90 0.41 -7.23 5.96
C LYS A 90 -0.29 -7.61 4.66
N LYS A 91 -0.07 -8.86 4.24
CA LYS A 91 -0.76 -9.44 3.09
C LYS A 91 -2.29 -9.35 3.21
N ASP A 92 -2.81 -9.71 4.37
CA ASP A 92 -4.25 -9.88 4.61
C ASP A 92 -4.76 -9.03 5.79
N GLU A 93 -4.00 -8.01 6.22
CA GLU A 93 -4.31 -7.28 7.45
C GLU A 93 -3.78 -5.83 7.41
N ALA A 94 -4.63 -4.87 7.78
CA ALA A 94 -4.22 -3.51 8.10
C ALA A 94 -3.59 -3.46 9.49
N SER A 95 -2.56 -2.66 9.70
CA SER A 95 -1.92 -2.52 11.01
C SER A 95 -1.24 -1.17 11.12
N GLY A 96 -1.28 -0.52 12.29
CA GLY A 96 -0.48 0.67 12.56
C GLY A 96 -0.67 1.78 11.53
N PHE A 97 -1.93 2.12 11.24
CA PHE A 97 -2.34 3.12 10.23
C PHE A 97 -2.05 2.74 8.76
N CYS A 98 -1.51 1.55 8.51
CA CYS A 98 -1.13 1.08 7.17
C CYS A 98 -2.18 0.09 6.65
N TYR A 99 -2.85 0.44 5.55
CA TYR A 99 -3.87 -0.42 4.91
C TYR A 99 -3.31 -1.18 3.71
N VAL A 100 -2.52 -0.52 2.86
CA VAL A 100 -1.84 -1.15 1.72
C VAL A 100 -0.34 -0.94 1.88
N ASN A 101 0.44 -2.01 1.71
CA ASN A 101 1.89 -1.95 1.81
C ASN A 101 2.49 -1.48 0.48
N ASP A 102 2.53 -0.15 0.29
CA ASP A 102 3.07 0.46 -0.92
C ASP A 102 4.55 0.13 -1.13
N ILE A 103 5.30 -0.06 -0.05
CA ILE A 103 6.73 -0.40 -0.08
C ILE A 103 6.92 -1.78 -0.72
N VAL A 104 6.20 -2.81 -0.27
CA VAL A 104 6.31 -4.16 -0.83
C VAL A 104 5.94 -4.14 -2.32
N LEU A 105 4.87 -3.43 -2.69
CA LEU A 105 4.49 -3.27 -4.09
C LEU A 105 5.58 -2.57 -4.92
N GLY A 106 6.18 -1.50 -4.39
CA GLY A 106 7.32 -0.81 -5.01
C GLY A 106 8.54 -1.72 -5.17
N ILE A 107 8.88 -2.51 -4.17
CA ILE A 107 9.99 -3.48 -4.22
C ILE A 107 9.71 -4.56 -5.26
N LEU A 108 8.50 -5.15 -5.27
CA LEU A 108 8.10 -6.13 -6.27
C LEU A 108 8.20 -5.56 -7.68
N LYS A 109 7.79 -4.29 -7.87
CA LYS A 109 7.90 -3.58 -9.13
C LYS A 109 9.36 -3.42 -9.56
N LEU A 110 10.22 -2.92 -8.68
CA LEU A 110 11.66 -2.78 -8.93
C LEU A 110 12.32 -4.13 -9.25
N ARG A 111 11.89 -5.21 -8.60
CA ARG A 111 12.42 -6.58 -8.82
C ARG A 111 12.12 -7.12 -10.22
N GLU A 112 11.20 -6.54 -10.98
CA GLU A 112 11.00 -6.86 -12.40
C GLU A 112 12.25 -6.52 -13.25
N LYS A 113 13.05 -5.52 -12.83
CA LYS A 113 14.28 -5.09 -13.54
C LYS A 113 15.56 -5.36 -12.75
N PHE A 114 15.53 -5.19 -11.43
CA PHE A 114 16.72 -5.25 -10.57
C PHE A 114 16.79 -6.58 -9.80
N GLU A 115 17.93 -7.27 -9.88
CA GLU A 115 18.13 -8.59 -9.26
C GLU A 115 18.13 -8.55 -7.72
N ARG A 116 18.51 -7.41 -7.13
CA ARG A 116 18.57 -7.20 -5.69
C ARG A 116 18.06 -5.81 -5.39
N VAL A 117 17.21 -5.71 -4.36
CA VAL A 117 16.69 -4.45 -3.83
C VAL A 117 17.00 -4.47 -2.34
N LEU A 118 17.61 -3.39 -1.84
CA LEU A 118 17.86 -3.18 -0.41
C LEU A 118 16.79 -2.22 0.10
N TYR A 119 16.08 -2.64 1.15
CA TYR A 119 15.16 -1.80 1.89
C TYR A 119 15.85 -1.33 3.17
N ILE A 120 15.82 -0.02 3.43
CA ILE A 120 16.34 0.58 4.65
C ILE A 120 15.19 1.35 5.27
N ASP A 121 14.86 0.97 6.50
CA ASP A 121 13.81 1.60 7.29
C ASP A 121 14.44 2.39 8.42
N LEU A 122 14.03 3.65 8.55
CA LEU A 122 14.47 4.58 9.59
C LEU A 122 13.30 5.06 10.46
N ASP A 123 12.11 4.50 10.28
CA ASP A 123 10.99 4.76 11.18
C ASP A 123 11.35 4.32 12.61
N LEU A 124 10.68 4.93 13.59
CA LEU A 124 10.83 4.56 14.99
C LEU A 124 10.34 3.13 15.25
N HIS A 125 9.26 2.74 14.57
CA HIS A 125 8.70 1.40 14.64
C HIS A 125 9.45 0.46 13.71
N HIS A 126 9.47 -0.81 14.07
CA HIS A 126 10.03 -1.83 13.21
C HIS A 126 9.12 -2.06 12.00
N GLY A 127 9.64 -1.90 10.78
CA GLY A 127 8.96 -2.26 9.54
C GLY A 127 8.76 -3.77 9.44
N ASP A 128 7.64 -4.22 9.98
CA ASP A 128 7.32 -5.62 10.23
C ASP A 128 6.38 -6.23 9.18
N GLY A 129 5.95 -5.45 8.18
CA GLY A 129 5.07 -5.87 7.08
C GLY A 129 5.74 -6.60 5.93
#